data_AF-A0A2G9NW89-F1
#
_entry.id   AF-A0A2G9NW89-F1
#
_cell.length_a   1.000
_cell.length_b   1.000
_cell.length_c   1.000
_cell.angle_alpha   90.00
_cell.angle_beta   90.00
_cell.angle_gamma   90.00
#
_symmetry.space_group_name_H-M   'P 1'
#
loop_
_entity.id
_entity.type
_entity.pdbx_description
1 polymer ?
#
loop_
_entity_poly.entity_id
_entity_poly.type
_entity_poly.pdbx_seq_one_letter_code
_entity_poly.pdbx_strand_id
1 'polypeptide(L)'
;MLRNYNDEIYITPEIIRKQDPRYLLVRKLEFEKYAPKEVNHQERFALSDKIINKIKEAEPEGIGMDKLIEELHESADLINQEIKKALEGGIIYEPRPGMLRYLG
;
A
#
# COMPACT_ATOMS: atom_id res chain seq x y z
N MET A 1 -3.22 -28.55 1.24
CA MET A 1 -4.13 -28.03 0.17
C MET A 1 -5.34 -27.31 0.78
N LEU A 2 -5.68 -26.11 0.30
CA LEU A 2 -6.87 -25.34 0.70
C LEU A 2 -7.91 -25.41 -0.43
N ARG A 3 -9.17 -25.67 -0.10
CA ARG A 3 -10.28 -25.79 -1.05
C ARG A 3 -11.45 -24.93 -0.57
N ASN A 4 -12.16 -24.29 -1.49
CA ASN A 4 -13.43 -23.62 -1.22
C ASN A 4 -14.54 -24.37 -1.97
N TYR A 5 -15.60 -24.75 -1.26
CA TYR A 5 -16.77 -25.42 -1.82
C TYR A 5 -18.02 -25.05 -1.02
N ASN A 6 -19.09 -24.64 -1.71
CA ASN A 6 -20.34 -24.17 -1.09
C ASN A 6 -20.14 -23.09 0.00
N ASP A 7 -19.29 -22.10 -0.28
CA ASP A 7 -18.94 -21.00 0.66
C ASP A 7 -18.24 -21.45 1.96
N GLU A 8 -17.80 -22.71 2.02
CA GLU A 8 -17.02 -23.25 3.13
C GLU A 8 -15.56 -23.50 2.72
N ILE A 9 -14.65 -23.24 3.66
CA ILE A 9 -13.20 -23.43 3.48
C ILE A 9 -12.79 -24.77 4.10
N TYR A 10 -12.29 -25.67 3.26
CA TYR A 10 -11.75 -26.96 3.65
C TYR A 10 -10.23 -26.92 3.60
N ILE A 11 -9.60 -27.32 4.71
CA ILE A 11 -8.15 -27.39 4.82
C ILE A 11 -7.75 -28.85 4.99
N THR A 12 -7.00 -29.38 4.01
CA THR A 12 -6.37 -30.70 4.14
C THR A 12 -4.96 -30.51 4.68
N PRO A 13 -4.67 -30.92 5.93
CA PRO A 13 -3.34 -30.79 6.51
C PRO A 13 -2.38 -31.78 5.85
N GLU A 14 -1.19 -31.31 5.47
CA GLU A 14 -0.15 -32.16 4.88
C GLU A 14 0.69 -32.87 5.94
N ILE A 15 0.83 -32.27 7.13
CA ILE A 15 1.59 -32.81 8.25
C ILE A 15 0.79 -32.58 9.54
N ILE A 16 0.49 -33.65 10.27
CA ILE A 16 -0.14 -33.61 11.60
C ILE A 16 0.85 -34.20 12.61
N ARG A 17 1.23 -33.44 13.64
CA ARG A 17 2.15 -33.89 14.70
C ARG A 17 1.67 -33.39 16.06
N LYS A 18 1.95 -34.17 17.10
CA LYS A 18 1.76 -33.71 18.49
C LYS A 18 2.83 -32.68 18.82
N GLN A 19 2.42 -31.55 19.36
CA GLN A 19 3.26 -30.41 19.75
C GLN A 19 2.95 -30.03 21.19
N ASP A 20 3.93 -29.42 21.88
CA ASP A 20 3.72 -28.84 23.20
C ASP A 20 2.78 -27.63 23.10
N PRO A 21 1.84 -27.41 24.05
CA PRO A 21 0.95 -26.25 24.05
C PRO A 21 1.67 -24.89 23.93
N ARG A 22 2.91 -24.77 24.43
CA ARG A 22 3.74 -23.57 24.31
C ARG A 22 4.01 -23.19 22.85
N TYR A 23 3.97 -24.14 21.92
CA TYR A 23 4.14 -23.90 20.49
C TYR A 23 3.06 -22.97 19.91
N LEU A 24 1.85 -22.96 20.48
CA LEU A 24 0.77 -22.07 20.05
C LEU A 24 1.14 -20.59 20.22
N LEU A 25 1.83 -20.27 21.32
CA LEU A 25 2.27 -18.91 21.59
C LEU A 25 3.33 -18.45 20.58
N VAL A 26 4.33 -19.30 20.32
CA VAL A 26 5.35 -19.03 19.31
C VAL A 26 4.70 -18.82 17.95
N ARG A 27 3.78 -19.70 17.57
CA ARG A 27 3.07 -19.62 16.29
C ARG A 27 2.26 -18.33 16.15
N LYS A 28 1.62 -17.88 17.23
CA LYS A 28 0.91 -16.60 17.26
C LYS A 28 1.87 -15.42 17.03
N LEU A 29 2.99 -15.38 17.75
CA LEU A 29 3.99 -14.32 17.61
C LEU A 29 4.62 -14.28 16.22
N GLU A 30 4.83 -15.45 15.60
CA GLU A 30 5.26 -15.55 14.20
C GLU A 30 4.25 -14.88 13.27
N PHE A 31 2.95 -15.20 13.40
CA PHE A 31 1.91 -14.59 12.58
C PHE A 31 1.82 -13.06 12.76
N GLU A 32 1.93 -12.57 14.00
CA GLU A 32 1.91 -11.13 14.30
C GLU A 32 3.09 -10.39 13.69
N LYS A 33 4.27 -11.02 13.60
CA LYS A 33 5.44 -10.43 12.93
C LYS A 33 5.21 -10.18 11.44
N TYR A 34 4.43 -11.04 10.79
CA TYR A 34 4.11 -10.94 9.36
C TYR A 34 2.79 -10.21 9.11
N ALA A 35 2.02 -9.89 10.15
CA ALA A 35 0.81 -9.10 9.98
C ALA A 35 1.21 -7.73 9.37
N PRO A 36 0.51 -7.27 8.32
CA PRO A 36 0.74 -5.93 7.80
C PRO A 36 0.52 -4.95 8.95
N LYS A 37 1.53 -4.15 9.27
CA LYS A 37 1.38 -3.09 10.28
C LYS A 37 0.16 -2.26 9.92
N GLU A 38 -0.73 -2.04 10.88
CA GLU A 38 -1.91 -1.20 10.66
C GLU A 38 -1.42 0.18 10.20
N VAL A 39 -1.68 0.49 8.94
CA VAL A 39 -1.25 1.75 8.37
C VAL A 39 -2.23 2.80 8.86
N ASN A 40 -1.72 3.74 9.65
CA ASN A 40 -2.52 4.81 10.23
C ASN A 40 -3.25 5.57 9.12
N HIS A 41 -4.58 5.43 9.04
CA HIS A 41 -5.37 6.01 7.96
C HIS A 41 -5.25 7.55 7.91
N GLN A 42 -5.01 8.18 9.06
CA GLN A 42 -4.83 9.63 9.15
C GLN A 42 -3.55 10.10 8.47
N GLU A 43 -2.45 9.35 8.62
CA GLU A 43 -1.17 9.66 7.99
C GLU A 43 -1.25 9.50 6.46
N ARG A 44 -2.00 8.50 5.97
CA ARG A 44 -2.24 8.31 4.53
C ARG A 44 -3.03 9.44 3.89
N PHE A 45 -4.10 9.91 4.53
CA PHE A 45 -4.87 11.05 4.02
C PHE A 45 -4.03 12.33 3.99
N ALA A 46 -3.23 12.56 5.03
CA ALA A 46 -2.33 13.70 5.06
C ALA A 46 -1.28 13.62 3.93
N LEU A 47 -0.80 12.42 3.59
CA LEU A 47 0.13 12.20 2.47
C LEU A 47 -0.54 12.45 1.11
N SER A 48 -1.75 11.93 0.88
CA SER A 48 -2.46 12.15 -0.39
C SER A 48 -2.72 13.63 -0.64
N ASP A 49 -3.12 14.38 0.39
CA ASP A 49 -3.37 15.81 0.28
C ASP A 49 -2.08 16.60 0.01
N LYS A 50 -0.96 16.24 0.66
CA LYS A 50 0.36 16.83 0.40
C LYS A 50 0.81 16.60 -1.04
N ILE A 51 0.64 15.38 -1.57
CA ILE A 51 1.01 15.03 -2.95
C ILE A 51 0.18 15.88 -3.93
N ILE A 52 -1.13 15.95 -3.74
CA ILE A 52 -2.01 16.73 -4.62
C ILE A 52 -1.66 18.22 -4.58
N ASN A 53 -1.41 18.79 -3.41
CA ASN A 53 -1.04 20.19 -3.27
C ASN A 53 0.29 20.51 -3.99
N LYS A 54 1.31 19.66 -3.84
CA LYS A 54 2.58 19.83 -4.57
C LYS A 54 2.40 19.75 -6.09
N ILE A 55 1.56 18.83 -6.58
CA ILE A 55 1.27 18.73 -8.01
C ILE A 55 0.55 20.00 -8.51
N LYS A 56 -0.36 20.57 -7.73
CA LYS A 56 -1.04 21.84 -8.06
C LYS A 56 -0.08 23.04 -8.08
N GLU A 57 0.86 23.11 -7.14
CA GLU A 57 1.86 24.19 -7.08
C GLU A 57 2.84 24.16 -8.26
N ALA A 58 3.06 22.99 -8.85
CA ALA A 58 3.98 22.79 -9.97
C ALA A 58 3.35 23.02 -11.37
N GLU A 59 2.08 23.40 -11.44
CA GLU A 59 1.44 23.80 -12.71
C GLU A 59 2.01 25.16 -13.19
N PRO A 60 2.28 25.35 -14.50
CA PRO A 60 1.83 24.52 -15.64
C PRO A 60 2.80 23.43 -16.13
N GLU A 61 4.02 23.34 -15.60
CA GLU A 61 5.03 22.38 -16.10
C GLU A 61 4.82 20.95 -15.59
N GLY A 62 4.11 20.79 -14.46
CA GLY A 62 3.91 19.51 -13.78
C GLY A 62 5.13 19.11 -12.95
N ILE A 63 5.01 18.04 -12.17
CA ILE A 63 6.07 17.55 -11.30
C ILE A 63 6.50 16.13 -11.69
N GLY A 64 7.80 15.86 -11.66
CA GLY A 64 8.33 14.52 -11.90
C GLY A 64 8.17 13.63 -10.66
N MET A 65 7.92 12.33 -10.85
CA MET A 65 7.86 11.37 -9.73
C MET A 65 9.13 11.40 -8.87
N ASP A 66 10.30 11.51 -9.51
CA ASP A 66 11.59 11.54 -8.80
C ASP A 66 11.69 12.74 -7.85
N LYS A 67 11.21 13.92 -8.27
CA LYS A 67 11.18 15.12 -7.44
C LYS A 67 10.22 14.99 -6.26
N LEU A 68 9.06 14.36 -6.46
CA LEU A 68 8.11 14.08 -5.37
C LEU A 68 8.73 13.16 -4.31
N ILE A 69 9.47 12.13 -4.74
CA ILE A 69 10.15 11.20 -3.83
C ILE A 69 11.24 11.93 -3.03
N GLU A 70 12.01 12.79 -3.67
CA GLU A 70 13.04 13.59 -2.99
C GLU A 70 12.45 14.59 -1.97
N GLU A 71 11.36 15.28 -2.32
CA GLU A 71 10.79 16.34 -1.49
C GLU A 71 9.93 15.85 -0.33
N LEU A 72 9.26 14.70 -0.47
CA LEU A 72 8.36 14.18 0.57
C LEU A 72 9.12 13.39 1.65
N HIS A 73 10.35 12.93 1.38
CA HIS A 73 11.15 12.08 2.29
C HIS A 73 10.40 10.86 2.87
N GLU A 74 9.29 10.46 2.25
CA GLU A 74 8.53 9.28 2.63
C GLU A 74 8.96 8.08 1.79
N SER A 75 8.57 6.86 2.19
CA SER A 75 8.94 5.66 1.44
C SER A 75 8.36 5.73 0.02
N ALA A 76 9.23 5.51 -0.98
CA ALA A 76 8.86 5.50 -2.39
C ALA A 76 7.67 4.56 -2.69
N ASP A 77 7.58 3.44 -1.98
CA ASP A 77 6.48 2.49 -2.11
C ASP A 77 5.12 3.08 -1.74
N LEU A 78 5.05 3.88 -0.67
CA LEU A 78 3.80 4.54 -0.25
C LEU A 78 3.41 5.65 -1.25
N ILE A 79 4.39 6.44 -1.69
CA ILE A 79 4.16 7.49 -2.69
C ILE A 79 3.64 6.87 -4.00
N ASN A 80 4.27 5.80 -4.49
CA ASN A 80 3.84 5.09 -5.69
C ASN A 80 2.44 4.50 -5.56
N GLN A 81 2.09 3.95 -4.39
CA GLN A 81 0.75 3.43 -4.13
C GLN A 81 -0.30 4.55 -4.18
N GLU A 82 -0.04 5.70 -3.55
CA GLU A 82 -1.00 6.82 -3.53
C GLU A 82 -1.12 7.51 -4.90
N ILE A 83 -0.01 7.67 -5.64
CA ILE A 83 -0.05 8.17 -7.02
C ILE A 83 -0.88 7.25 -7.91
N LYS A 84 -0.70 5.92 -7.80
CA LYS A 84 -1.47 4.96 -8.59
C LYS A 84 -2.96 5.07 -8.30
N LYS A 85 -3.37 5.19 -7.04
CA LYS A 85 -4.77 5.43 -6.66
C LYS A 85 -5.29 6.76 -7.21
N ALA A 86 -4.48 7.82 -7.17
CA ALA A 86 -4.87 9.14 -7.68
C ALA A 86 -5.02 9.16 -9.22
N LEU A 87 -4.20 8.39 -9.94
CA LEU A 87 -4.35 8.14 -11.38
C LEU A 87 -5.62 7.33 -11.67
N GLU A 88 -5.87 6.24 -10.93
CA GLU A 88 -7.08 5.43 -11.04
C GLU A 88 -8.36 6.24 -10.72
N GLY A 89 -8.27 7.17 -9.76
CA GLY A 89 -9.33 8.08 -9.37
C GLY A 89 -9.52 9.29 -10.29
N GLY A 90 -8.66 9.48 -11.30
CA GLY A 90 -8.76 10.58 -12.27
C GLY A 90 -8.48 11.97 -11.71
N ILE A 91 -7.77 12.08 -10.58
CA ILE A 91 -7.41 13.37 -9.95
C ILE A 91 -6.15 13.95 -10.60
N ILE A 92 -5.26 13.08 -11.06
CA ILE A 92 -4.00 13.42 -11.72
C ILE A 92 -3.87 12.63 -13.03
N TYR A 93 -3.06 13.12 -13.96
CA TYR A 93 -2.76 12.43 -15.21
C TYR A 93 -1.28 12.54 -15.58
N GLU A 94 -0.85 11.61 -16.43
CA GLU A 94 0.54 11.49 -16.86
C GLU A 94 0.66 11.80 -18.37
N PRO A 95 0.95 13.06 -18.77
CA PRO A 95 1.14 13.41 -20.17
C PRO A 95 2.39 12.76 -20.80
N ARG A 96 3.41 12.47 -19.99
CA ARG A 96 4.64 11.78 -20.38
C ARG A 96 5.09 10.88 -19.23
N PRO A 97 5.71 9.72 -19.51
CA PRO A 97 6.20 8.83 -18.46
C PRO A 97 7.05 9.57 -17.43
N GLY A 98 6.70 9.44 -16.16
CA GLY A 98 7.34 10.08 -15.01
C GLY A 98 6.86 11.50 -14.68
N MET A 99 5.99 12.13 -15.49
CA MET A 99 5.50 13.50 -15.27
C MET A 99 4.04 13.52 -14.86
N LEU A 100 3.72 14.07 -13.69
CA LEU A 100 2.35 14.14 -13.15
C LEU A 100 1.80 15.57 -13.23
N ARG A 101 0.52 15.66 -13.62
CA ARG A 101 -0.25 16.91 -13.67
C ARG A 101 -1.61 16.76 -13.04
N TYR A 102 -2.17 17.86 -12.55
CA TYR A 102 -3.49 17.86 -11.94
C TYR A 102 -4.58 17.87 -13.02
N LEU A 103 -5.56 16.99 -12.92
CA LEU A 103 -6.70 16.93 -13.82
C LEU A 103 -7.83 17.78 -13.23
N GLY A 104 -7.77 19.11 -13.45
CA GLY A 104 -8.74 20.08 -12.93
C GLY A 104 -8.23 21.51 -12.94
#